data_AF-W2TD93-F1
#
_entry.id   AF-W2TD93-F1
#
_cell.length_a   1.000
_cell.length_b   1.000
_cell.length_c   1.000
_cell.angle_alpha   90.00
_cell.angle_beta   90.00
_cell.angle_gamma   90.00
#
_symmetry.space_group_name_H-M   'P 1'
#
loop_
_entity.id
_entity.type
_entity.pdbx_description
1 polymer ?
#
loop_
_entity_poly.entity_id
_entity_poly.type
_entity_poly.pdbx_seq_one_letter_code
_entity_poly.pdbx_strand_id
1 'polypeptide(L)'
;MNQRQAVIALYRQLYHLGKDYPRGKDWFHPRLKAAFLKHKNETDPEKIEALINRAEFVVKEIEALYTLRKYRAMKSRYYDDKK
;
A
#
# COMPACT_ATOMS: atom_id res chain seq x y z
N MET A 1 -4.95 -12.20 -16.43
CA MET A 1 -4.33 -12.75 -15.19
C MET A 1 -5.41 -13.45 -14.40
N ASN A 2 -5.13 -14.61 -13.79
CA ASN A 2 -6.08 -15.26 -12.89
C ASN A 2 -6.28 -14.36 -11.64
N GLN A 3 -7.53 -14.10 -11.24
CA GLN A 3 -7.87 -13.23 -10.10
C GLN A 3 -7.11 -13.63 -8.82
N ARG A 4 -6.95 -14.94 -8.59
CA ARG A 4 -6.17 -15.46 -7.46
C ARG A 4 -4.70 -15.03 -7.51
N GLN A 5 -4.09 -15.04 -8.69
CA GLN A 5 -2.69 -14.62 -8.87
C GLN A 5 -2.55 -13.11 -8.62
N ALA A 6 -3.51 -12.31 -9.10
CA ALA A 6 -3.52 -10.86 -8.88
C ALA A 6 -3.59 -10.53 -7.38
N VAL A 7 -4.48 -11.17 -6.63
CA VAL A 7 -4.60 -11.00 -5.17
C VAL A 7 -3.29 -11.35 -4.44
N ILE A 8 -2.65 -12.47 -4.81
CA ILE A 8 -1.38 -12.89 -4.20
C ILE A 8 -0.26 -11.88 -4.50
N ALA A 9 -0.18 -11.39 -5.74
CA ALA A 9 0.79 -10.38 -6.13
C ALA A 9 0.60 -9.07 -5.34
N LEU A 10 -0.64 -8.58 -5.25
CA LEU A 10 -1.01 -7.39 -4.47
C LEU A 10 -0.66 -7.53 -2.99
N TYR A 11 -0.96 -8.68 -2.38
CA TYR A 11 -0.60 -8.92 -0.99
C TYR A 11 0.91 -8.82 -0.76
N ARG A 12 1.72 -9.43 -1.65
CA ARG A 12 3.18 -9.34 -1.57
C ARG A 12 3.66 -7.90 -1.73
N GLN A 13 3.15 -7.18 -2.73
CA GLN A 13 3.51 -5.78 -2.96
C GLN A 13 3.21 -4.90 -1.75
N LEU A 14 1.99 -4.97 -1.22
CA LEU A 14 1.59 -4.22 -0.02
C LEU A 14 2.39 -4.62 1.22
N TYR A 15 2.73 -5.91 1.36
CA TYR A 15 3.57 -6.39 2.46
C TYR A 15 4.98 -5.78 2.39
N HIS A 16 5.56 -5.67 1.19
CA HIS A 16 6.85 -5.01 0.97
C HIS A 16 6.77 -3.52 1.27
N LEU A 17 5.78 -2.82 0.71
CA LEU A 17 5.55 -1.39 0.96
C LEU A 17 5.32 -1.09 2.45
N GLY A 18 4.65 -2.00 3.16
CA GLY A 18 4.37 -1.86 4.59
C GLY A 18 5.60 -1.87 5.50
N LYS A 19 6.77 -2.32 5.03
CA LYS A 19 8.01 -2.35 5.84
C LYS A 19 8.50 -0.94 6.17
N ASP A 20 8.41 -0.04 5.21
CA ASP A 20 8.91 1.34 5.31
C ASP A 20 7.81 2.34 5.71
N TYR A 21 6.64 1.81 6.09
CA TYR A 21 5.50 2.64 6.46
C TYR A 21 5.85 3.49 7.70
N PRO A 22 5.41 4.76 7.81
CA PRO A 22 5.84 5.65 8.89
C PRO A 22 5.56 5.14 10.31
N ARG A 23 4.52 4.31 10.49
CA ARG A 23 4.18 3.68 11.78
C ARG A 23 4.86 2.32 12.02
N GLY A 24 5.68 1.87 11.08
CA GLY A 24 6.41 0.61 11.13
C GLY A 24 5.62 -0.61 10.66
N LYS A 25 6.36 -1.68 10.38
CA LYS A 25 5.86 -2.98 9.91
C LYS A 25 4.85 -3.62 10.87
N ASP A 26 5.10 -3.52 12.19
CA ASP A 26 4.31 -4.20 13.22
C ASP A 26 2.91 -3.61 13.34
N TRP A 27 2.73 -2.35 12.93
CA TRP A 27 1.43 -1.71 12.84
C TRP A 27 0.73 -2.03 11.51
N PHE A 28 1.47 -2.07 10.41
CA PHE A 28 0.91 -2.20 9.05
C PHE A 28 0.54 -3.64 8.70
N HIS A 29 1.42 -4.61 8.96
CA HIS A 29 1.23 -6.00 8.53
C HIS A 29 -0.01 -6.67 9.16
N PRO A 30 -0.33 -6.50 10.46
CA PRO A 30 -1.56 -7.07 11.02
C PRO A 30 -2.82 -6.50 10.38
N ARG A 31 -2.82 -5.20 10.04
CA ARG A 31 -3.95 -4.53 9.38
C ARG A 31 -4.14 -4.99 7.95
N LEU A 32 -3.04 -5.13 7.21
CA LEU A 32 -3.04 -5.72 5.87
C LEU A 32 -3.64 -7.12 5.92
N LYS A 33 -3.14 -7.98 6.81
CA LYS A 33 -3.64 -9.35 6.97
C LYS A 33 -5.12 -9.38 7.33
N ALA A 34 -5.56 -8.54 8.28
CA ALA A 34 -6.96 -8.45 8.67
C ALA A 34 -7.88 -8.04 7.51
N ALA A 35 -7.45 -7.08 6.69
CA ALA A 35 -8.22 -6.62 5.53
C ALA A 35 -8.43 -7.75 4.48
N PHE A 36 -7.38 -8.51 4.17
CA PHE A 36 -7.48 -9.64 3.24
C PHE A 36 -8.28 -10.80 3.84
N LEU A 37 -8.11 -11.09 5.13
CA LEU A 37 -8.86 -12.15 5.81
C LEU A 37 -10.36 -11.86 5.88
N LYS A 38 -10.77 -10.60 5.99
CA LYS A 38 -12.18 -10.19 5.99
C LYS A 38 -12.92 -10.64 4.72
N HIS A 39 -12.21 -10.69 3.58
CA HIS A 39 -12.79 -11.01 2.27
C HIS A 39 -12.37 -12.41 1.75
N LYS A 40 -11.82 -13.28 2.61
CA LYS A 40 -11.27 -14.59 2.20
C LYS A 40 -12.27 -15.55 1.55
N ASN A 41 -13.55 -15.40 1.88
CA ASN A 41 -14.65 -16.27 1.43
C ASN A 41 -15.45 -15.65 0.29
N GLU A 42 -15.03 -14.49 -0.23
CA GLU A 42 -15.71 -13.86 -1.37
C GLU A 42 -15.46 -14.69 -2.62
N THR A 43 -16.53 -15.08 -3.31
CA THR A 43 -16.49 -15.90 -4.54
C THR A 43 -17.02 -15.16 -5.75
N ASP A 44 -17.60 -13.98 -5.55
CA ASP A 44 -18.16 -13.15 -6.60
C ASP A 44 -17.05 -12.45 -7.41
N PRO A 45 -16.90 -12.74 -8.72
CA PRO A 45 -15.83 -12.20 -9.54
C PRO A 45 -15.81 -10.67 -9.59
N GLU A 46 -16.98 -10.02 -9.66
CA GLU A 46 -17.07 -8.56 -9.78
C GLU A 46 -16.61 -7.86 -8.50
N LYS A 47 -16.99 -8.42 -7.34
CA LYS A 47 -16.54 -7.91 -6.04
C LYS A 47 -15.04 -8.11 -5.84
N ILE A 48 -14.50 -9.24 -6.28
CA ILE A 48 -13.06 -9.51 -6.20
C ILE A 48 -12.30 -8.47 -7.01
N GLU A 49 -12.75 -8.15 -8.22
CA GLU A 49 -12.14 -7.10 -9.05
C GLU A 49 -12.25 -5.72 -8.42
N ALA A 50 -13.40 -5.36 -7.86
CA ALA A 50 -13.56 -4.09 -7.14
C ALA A 50 -12.60 -3.99 -5.94
N LEU A 51 -12.38 -5.07 -5.20
CA LEU A 51 -11.44 -5.12 -4.09
C LEU A 51 -9.98 -5.04 -4.55
N ILE A 52 -9.64 -5.69 -5.67
CA ILE A 52 -8.33 -5.57 -6.32
C ILE A 52 -8.06 -4.12 -6.70
N ASN A 53 -8.99 -3.47 -7.41
CA ASN A 53 -8.88 -2.07 -7.82
C ASN A 53 -8.69 -1.14 -6.62
N ARG A 54 -9.43 -1.39 -5.52
CA ARG A 54 -9.25 -0.67 -4.27
C ARG A 54 -7.86 -0.86 -3.68
N ALA A 55 -7.33 -2.09 -3.69
CA ALA A 55 -6.00 -2.37 -3.16
C ALA A 55 -4.90 -1.70 -4.00
N GLU A 56 -5.05 -1.67 -5.33
CA GLU A 56 -4.15 -0.93 -6.24
C GLU A 56 -4.17 0.58 -5.99
N PHE A 57 -5.34 1.14 -5.68
CA PHE A 57 -5.44 2.54 -5.28
C PHE A 57 -4.63 2.83 -4.01
N VAL A 58 -4.75 1.96 -3.00
CA VAL A 58 -3.98 2.08 -1.74
C VAL A 58 -2.47 1.97 -2.00
N VAL A 59 -2.03 1.11 -2.92
CA VAL A 59 -0.61 1.04 -3.34
C VAL A 59 -0.14 2.42 -3.83
N LYS A 60 -0.88 3.06 -4.74
CA LYS A 60 -0.54 4.37 -5.29
C LYS A 60 -0.51 5.46 -4.22
N GLU A 61 -1.42 5.42 -3.24
CA GLU A 61 -1.41 6.36 -2.11
C GLU A 61 -0.14 6.22 -1.25
N ILE A 62 0.29 4.99 -0.98
CA ILE A 62 1.51 4.74 -0.20
C ILE A 62 2.75 5.18 -0.98
N GLU A 63 2.80 4.93 -2.29
CA GLU A 63 3.88 5.41 -3.16
C GLU A 63 3.94 6.94 -3.18
N ALA A 64 2.79 7.60 -3.32
CA ALA A 64 2.68 9.07 -3.26
C ALA A 64 3.13 9.63 -1.90
N LEU A 65 2.82 8.93 -0.80
CA LEU A 65 3.32 9.30 0.52
C LEU A 65 4.86 9.26 0.58
N TYR A 66 5.47 8.24 -0.02
CA TYR A 66 6.93 8.11 -0.07
C TYR A 66 7.58 9.19 -0.95
N THR A 67 7.01 9.50 -2.11
CA THR A 67 7.52 10.59 -2.97
C THR A 67 7.41 11.93 -2.27
N LEU A 68 6.29 12.21 -1.58
CA LEU A 68 6.09 13.43 -0.82
C LEU A 68 7.09 13.57 0.33
N ARG A 69 7.36 12.47 1.05
CA ARG A 69 8.38 12.45 2.12
C ARG A 69 9.76 12.77 1.58
N LYS A 70 10.14 12.17 0.45
CA LYS A 70 11.42 12.43 -0.23
C LYS A 70 11.53 13.89 -0.67
N TYR A 71 10.46 14.42 -1.27
CA TYR A 71 10.40 15.82 -1.68
C TYR A 71 10.55 16.78 -0.49
N ARG A 72 9.83 16.55 0.62
CA ARG A 72 9.95 17.38 1.84
C ARG A 72 11.37 17.38 2.39
N ALA A 73 12.03 16.23 2.46
CA ALA A 73 13.41 16.13 2.93
C ALA A 73 14.39 16.88 2.01
N MET A 74 14.22 16.75 0.70
CA MET A 74 15.03 17.48 -0.29
C MET A 74 14.80 18.99 -0.19
N LYS A 75 13.54 19.43 -0.10
CA LYS A 75 13.19 20.84 0.03
C LYS A 75 13.85 21.46 1.26
N SER A 76 13.80 20.78 2.40
CA SER A 76 14.40 21.29 3.63
C SER A 76 15.92 21.47 3.49
N ARG A 77 16.63 20.48 2.93
CA ARG A 77 18.09 20.53 2.76
C ARG A 77 18.60 21.62 1.83
N TYR A 78 17.84 21.97 0.78
CA TYR A 78 18.32 22.90 -0.26
C TYR A 78 17.73 24.31 -0.17
N TYR A 79 16.61 24.49 0.53
CA TYR A 79 15.87 25.75 0.52
C TYR A 79 15.65 26.37 1.91
N ASP A 80 15.79 25.63 3.01
CA ASP A 80 15.58 26.21 4.36
C ASP A 80 16.79 27.04 4.83
N ASP A 81 18.00 26.81 4.30
CA ASP A 81 19.22 27.59 4.61
C ASP A 81 19.22 29.02 4.02
N LYS A 82 18.22 29.40 3.21
CA LYS A 82 18.11 30.74 2.60
C LYS A 82 17.18 31.70 3.37
N LYS A 83 16.94 31.44 4.65
CA LYS A 83 16.08 32.27 5.50
C LYS A 83 16.85 32.92 6.64
#